data_AF-A0A0H2V1G0-F1
#
_entry.id   AF-A0A0H2V1G0-F1
#
_cell.length_a   1.000
_cell.length_b   1.000
_cell.length_c   1.000
_cell.angle_alpha   90.00
_cell.angle_beta   90.00
_cell.angle_gamma   90.00
#
_symmetry.space_group_name_H-M   'P 1'
#
loop_
_entity.id
_entity.type
_entity.pdbx_description
1 polymer ?
#
loop_
_entity_poly.entity_id
_entity_poly.type
_entity_poly.pdbx_seq_one_letter_code
_entity_poly.pdbx_strand_id
1 'polypeptide(L)'
;MGYLMVKRNCFGLADYFRQLGISDKEQAAQFFAWLLCWHDIGKFARSFQQLYLPPEFKIQEGARKNYEKISHSTLGYWLWNHYLSECQELLPSSSLSPRKLRRVIEMWMPVTTGHHGRPPDRMDELDNFLPEDKAAARDFLLEIKPLFPRIEIPTFWDDDEGVELIKQLSWYISATVVLADWTGSSTRFFPRVAQAMDIEDYWQKALVQAQNALTVFPPQAETAPFTGINTLFPFIENTTPLQQKVLDLDINQPGPQLFILEDVTGAGKTEAALILAHRLMAAGNAQGLFFGLPTMATANAMYDRLVKTWLAFYSPEVFPAPAEINRRNTVRFSRK
;
A
#
# COMPACT_ATOMS: atom_id res chain seq x y z
N MET A 1 -3.44 11.25 3.65
CA MET A 1 -2.67 10.58 2.58
C MET A 1 -3.55 9.63 1.75
N GLY A 2 -4.06 8.53 2.31
CA GLY A 2 -4.80 7.52 1.53
C GLY A 2 -6.00 8.03 0.73
N TYR A 3 -6.76 9.01 1.27
CA TYR A 3 -7.82 9.69 0.52
C TYR A 3 -7.35 10.12 -0.88
N LEU A 4 -6.27 10.88 -0.96
CA LEU A 4 -5.76 11.38 -2.24
C LEU A 4 -5.12 10.27 -3.08
N MET A 5 -4.57 9.22 -2.47
CA MET A 5 -4.07 8.04 -3.22
C MET A 5 -5.19 7.39 -4.04
N VAL A 6 -6.38 7.22 -3.46
CA VAL A 6 -7.55 6.72 -4.22
C VAL A 6 -8.03 7.74 -5.23
N LYS A 7 -8.13 9.03 -4.87
CA LYS A 7 -8.57 10.10 -5.81
C LYS A 7 -7.69 10.17 -7.06
N ARG A 8 -6.38 9.94 -6.92
CA ARG A 8 -5.39 9.92 -8.00
C ARG A 8 -5.18 8.53 -8.62
N ASN A 9 -5.92 7.52 -8.16
CA ASN A 9 -5.76 6.12 -8.57
C ASN A 9 -4.31 5.62 -8.45
N CYS A 10 -3.58 6.07 -7.43
CA CYS A 10 -2.22 5.61 -7.18
C CYS A 10 -2.23 4.09 -7.03
N PHE A 11 -1.35 3.41 -7.77
CA PHE A 11 -1.21 1.96 -7.75
C PHE A 11 -2.51 1.20 -8.05
N GLY A 12 -3.42 1.79 -8.83
CA GLY A 12 -4.70 1.16 -9.22
C GLY A 12 -5.74 1.08 -8.09
N LEU A 13 -5.56 1.81 -6.98
CA LEU A 13 -6.43 1.71 -5.81
C LEU A 13 -7.92 1.94 -6.10
N ALA A 14 -8.26 2.93 -6.92
CA ALA A 14 -9.66 3.18 -7.28
C ALA A 14 -10.24 2.05 -8.13
N ASP A 15 -9.40 1.36 -8.90
CA ASP A 15 -9.82 0.21 -9.71
C ASP A 15 -10.02 -1.03 -8.84
N TYR A 16 -9.17 -1.26 -7.84
CA TYR A 16 -9.38 -2.31 -6.84
C TYR A 16 -10.67 -2.09 -6.04
N PHE A 17 -10.95 -0.85 -5.60
CA PHE A 17 -12.21 -0.56 -4.92
C PHE A 17 -13.43 -0.70 -5.82
N ARG A 18 -13.30 -0.39 -7.12
CA ARG A 18 -14.36 -0.63 -8.10
C ARG A 18 -14.66 -2.12 -8.27
N GLN A 19 -13.62 -2.96 -8.32
CA GLN A 19 -13.79 -4.43 -8.32
C GLN A 19 -14.49 -4.89 -7.03
N LEU A 20 -14.17 -4.26 -5.90
CA LEU A 20 -14.86 -4.45 -4.62
C LEU A 20 -16.24 -3.76 -4.56
N GLY A 21 -16.84 -3.39 -5.69
CA GLY A 21 -18.19 -2.85 -5.79
C GLY A 21 -18.38 -1.42 -5.28
N ILE A 22 -17.30 -0.72 -4.90
CA ILE A 22 -17.34 0.72 -4.61
C ILE A 22 -16.98 1.48 -5.90
N SER A 23 -17.99 1.74 -6.74
CA SER A 23 -17.79 2.36 -8.05
C SER A 23 -17.53 3.86 -7.99
N ASP A 24 -18.10 4.54 -6.99
CA ASP A 24 -17.87 5.96 -6.79
C ASP A 24 -16.49 6.21 -6.18
N LYS A 25 -15.67 7.00 -6.90
CA LYS A 25 -14.29 7.27 -6.49
C LYS A 25 -14.21 8.08 -5.19
N GLU A 26 -15.21 8.92 -4.91
CA GLU A 26 -15.24 9.67 -3.66
C GLU A 26 -15.54 8.76 -2.46
N GLN A 27 -16.52 7.87 -2.58
CA GLN A 27 -16.85 6.84 -1.60
C GLN A 27 -15.65 5.93 -1.33
N ALA A 28 -14.95 5.47 -2.37
CA ALA A 28 -13.75 4.65 -2.23
C ALA A 28 -12.62 5.42 -1.49
N ALA A 29 -12.43 6.70 -1.81
CA ALA A 29 -11.42 7.53 -1.16
C ALA A 29 -11.74 7.77 0.32
N GLN A 30 -13.00 8.01 0.65
CA GLN A 30 -13.46 8.16 2.03
C GLN A 30 -13.34 6.83 2.80
N PHE A 31 -13.74 5.71 2.21
CA PHE A 31 -13.60 4.39 2.84
C PHE A 31 -12.15 4.06 3.16
N PHE A 32 -11.23 4.26 2.22
CA PHE A 32 -9.81 4.00 2.46
C PHE A 32 -9.20 4.95 3.49
N ALA A 33 -9.59 6.23 3.48
CA ALA A 33 -9.15 7.20 4.47
C ALA A 33 -9.65 6.83 5.88
N TRP A 34 -10.92 6.47 6.00
CA TRP A 34 -11.51 5.96 7.24
C TRP A 34 -10.78 4.71 7.72
N LEU A 35 -10.55 3.71 6.84
CA LEU A 35 -9.83 2.48 7.18
C LEU A 35 -8.43 2.76 7.74
N LEU A 36 -7.72 3.74 7.17
CA LEU A 36 -6.42 4.17 7.66
C LEU A 36 -6.48 4.84 9.02
N CYS A 37 -7.57 5.49 9.42
CA CYS A 37 -7.67 6.03 10.77
C CYS A 37 -7.65 4.95 11.87
N TRP A 38 -7.89 3.68 11.52
CA TRP A 38 -7.81 2.55 12.44
C TRP A 38 -6.39 1.97 12.60
N HIS A 39 -5.45 2.27 11.70
CA HIS A 39 -4.16 1.56 11.65
C HIS A 39 -3.38 1.66 12.97
N ASP A 40 -3.42 2.82 13.61
CA ASP A 40 -2.60 3.22 14.75
C ASP A 40 -3.37 3.27 16.08
N ILE A 41 -4.61 2.79 16.15
CA ILE A 41 -5.43 2.85 17.38
C ILE A 41 -4.79 2.13 18.57
N GLY A 42 -3.87 1.19 18.33
CA GLY A 42 -3.10 0.56 19.40
C GLY A 42 -2.16 1.53 20.13
N LYS A 43 -1.86 2.69 19.54
CA LYS A 43 -1.09 3.76 20.19
C LYS A 43 -1.84 4.40 21.34
N PHE A 44 -3.17 4.25 21.44
CA PHE A 44 -3.93 4.71 22.60
C PHE A 44 -3.63 3.90 23.87
N ALA A 45 -3.01 2.72 23.75
CA ALA A 45 -2.64 1.90 24.91
C ALA A 45 -1.76 2.68 25.90
N ARG A 46 -2.03 2.52 27.20
CA ARG A 46 -1.20 3.11 28.26
C ARG A 46 0.27 2.75 28.10
N SER A 47 0.54 1.49 27.73
CA SER A 47 1.90 0.99 27.52
C SER A 47 2.64 1.67 26.37
N PHE A 48 1.92 2.19 25.37
CA PHE A 48 2.48 3.00 24.28
C PHE A 48 2.62 4.47 24.71
N GLN A 49 1.58 5.06 25.30
CA GLN A 49 1.58 6.47 25.71
C GLN A 49 2.66 6.78 26.77
N GLN A 50 2.99 5.83 27.65
CA GLN A 50 4.06 6.02 28.64
C GLN A 50 5.48 6.11 28.03
N LEU A 51 5.67 5.77 26.75
CA LEU A 51 6.97 5.91 26.07
C LEU A 51 7.39 7.37 25.97
N TYR A 52 6.43 8.29 25.90
CA TYR A 52 6.66 9.72 25.97
C TYR A 52 5.46 10.41 26.62
N LEU A 53 5.70 11.02 27.77
CA LEU A 53 4.71 11.82 28.47
C LEU A 53 5.12 13.29 28.39
N PRO A 54 4.30 14.16 27.77
CA PRO A 54 4.57 15.58 27.78
C PRO A 54 4.61 16.10 29.24
N PRO A 55 5.46 17.09 29.57
CA PRO A 55 5.60 17.61 30.93
C PRO A 55 4.29 18.11 31.56
N GLU A 56 3.34 18.50 30.72
CA GLU A 56 2.01 18.99 31.12
C GLU A 56 1.10 17.88 31.65
N PHE A 57 1.35 16.61 31.27
CA PHE A 57 0.60 15.46 31.77
C PHE A 57 1.29 14.88 33.00
N LYS A 58 0.66 15.01 34.17
CA LYS A 58 1.12 14.37 35.40
C LYS A 58 0.73 12.90 35.40
N ILE A 59 1.70 12.01 35.57
CA ILE A 59 1.43 10.61 35.92
C ILE A 59 0.88 10.60 37.35
N GLN A 60 -0.29 9.98 37.55
CA GLN A 60 -0.82 9.77 38.89
C GLN A 60 0.16 8.92 39.72
N GLU A 61 0.37 9.29 40.99
CA GLU A 61 1.17 8.47 41.91
C GLU A 61 0.56 7.06 42.02
N GLY A 62 1.39 6.03 41.85
CA GLY A 62 0.93 4.63 41.85
C GLY A 62 0.56 4.06 40.47
N ALA A 63 0.65 4.85 39.39
CA ALA A 63 0.43 4.31 38.05
C ALA A 63 1.41 3.17 37.75
N ARG A 64 0.89 2.08 37.16
CA ARG A 64 1.69 0.97 36.67
C ARG A 64 2.69 1.47 35.64
N LYS A 65 3.96 1.10 35.81
CA LYS A 65 5.07 1.52 34.92
C LYS A 65 5.53 0.43 33.96
N ASN A 66 5.26 -0.83 34.31
CA ASN A 66 5.74 -1.98 33.57
C ASN A 66 4.56 -2.69 32.91
N TYR A 67 4.54 -2.67 31.58
CA TYR A 67 3.58 -3.40 30.77
C TYR A 67 4.33 -4.39 29.87
N GLU A 68 3.63 -5.42 29.42
CA GLU A 68 4.17 -6.33 28.42
C GLU A 68 4.47 -5.55 27.12
N LYS A 69 5.61 -5.87 26.50
CA LYS A 69 6.04 -5.23 25.26
C LYS A 69 5.33 -5.87 24.07
N ILE A 70 4.14 -5.34 23.78
CA ILE A 70 3.31 -5.75 22.64
C ILE A 70 3.38 -4.67 21.57
N SER A 71 3.44 -5.06 20.30
CA SER A 71 3.43 -4.12 19.18
C SER A 71 2.11 -3.33 19.14
N HIS A 72 2.13 -2.05 18.74
CA HIS A 72 0.88 -1.29 18.65
C HIS A 72 -0.04 -1.81 17.53
N SER A 73 0.50 -2.49 16.53
CA SER A 73 -0.28 -3.27 15.56
C SER A 73 -1.15 -4.33 16.24
N THR A 74 -0.53 -5.18 17.08
CA THR A 74 -1.24 -6.21 17.85
C THR A 74 -2.21 -5.58 18.86
N LEU A 75 -1.80 -4.51 19.56
CA LEU A 75 -2.67 -3.79 20.51
C LEU A 75 -3.89 -3.19 19.83
N GLY A 76 -3.73 -2.63 18.62
CA GLY A 76 -4.84 -2.06 17.86
C GLY A 76 -5.82 -3.13 17.39
N TYR A 77 -5.31 -4.28 16.94
CA TYR A 77 -6.16 -5.41 16.56
C TYR A 77 -6.92 -5.99 17.75
N TRP A 78 -6.28 -6.11 18.92
CA TRP A 78 -6.93 -6.49 20.15
C TRP A 78 -8.03 -5.48 20.55
N LEU A 79 -7.72 -4.18 20.51
CA LEU A 79 -8.68 -3.13 20.87
C LEU A 79 -9.92 -3.16 19.97
N TRP A 80 -9.74 -3.46 18.67
CA TRP A 80 -10.85 -3.72 17.77
C TRP A 80 -11.69 -4.91 18.26
N ASN A 81 -11.10 -6.10 18.39
CA ASN A 81 -11.83 -7.35 18.69
C ASN A 81 -12.56 -7.36 20.03
N HIS A 82 -12.05 -6.65 21.04
CA HIS A 82 -12.55 -6.73 22.42
C HIS A 82 -13.35 -5.50 22.87
N TYR A 83 -13.37 -4.42 22.09
CA TYR A 83 -14.05 -3.20 22.49
C TYR A 83 -14.68 -2.45 21.31
N LEU A 84 -13.89 -1.97 20.35
CA LEU A 84 -14.39 -1.04 19.33
C LEU A 84 -15.34 -1.71 18.33
N SER A 85 -15.23 -3.02 18.08
CA SER A 85 -16.13 -3.74 17.18
C SER A 85 -17.57 -3.84 17.71
N GLU A 86 -17.77 -3.63 19.01
CA GLU A 86 -19.10 -3.61 19.65
C GLU A 86 -19.75 -2.21 19.61
N CYS A 87 -18.97 -1.17 19.35
CA CYS A 87 -19.44 0.21 19.19
C CYS A 87 -19.99 0.42 17.76
N GLN A 88 -21.26 0.06 17.54
CA GLN A 88 -21.91 0.15 16.23
C GLN A 88 -21.89 1.57 15.64
N GLU A 89 -21.89 2.59 16.49
CA GLU A 89 -21.80 3.99 16.10
C GLU A 89 -20.48 4.35 15.40
N LEU A 90 -19.44 3.52 15.50
CA LEU A 90 -18.16 3.70 14.79
C LEU A 90 -18.19 3.14 13.36
N LEU A 91 -19.09 2.20 13.08
CA LEU A 91 -19.12 1.50 11.79
C LEU A 91 -19.79 2.36 10.70
N PRO A 92 -19.38 2.21 9.43
CA PRO A 92 -20.02 2.91 8.33
C PRO A 92 -21.42 2.39 8.05
N SER A 93 -22.20 3.15 7.29
CA SER A 93 -23.57 2.77 6.91
C SER A 93 -23.58 1.52 6.01
N SER A 94 -24.57 0.67 6.19
CA SER A 94 -24.82 -0.49 5.33
C SER A 94 -26.25 -1.01 5.54
N SER A 95 -26.80 -1.70 4.54
CA SER A 95 -28.02 -2.50 4.67
C SER A 95 -27.79 -3.88 5.30
N LEU A 96 -26.53 -4.25 5.56
CA LEU A 96 -26.17 -5.44 6.34
C LEU A 96 -26.67 -5.33 7.79
N SER A 97 -27.03 -6.46 8.40
CA SER A 97 -27.28 -6.50 9.84
C SER A 97 -26.01 -6.14 10.62
N PRO A 98 -26.11 -5.59 11.85
CA PRO A 98 -24.93 -5.20 12.63
C PRO A 98 -23.89 -6.31 12.78
N ARG A 99 -24.35 -7.56 12.95
CA ARG A 99 -23.47 -8.74 13.03
C ARG A 99 -22.71 -8.99 11.73
N LYS A 100 -23.37 -8.90 10.58
CA LYS A 100 -22.76 -9.10 9.25
C LYS A 100 -21.80 -7.97 8.91
N LEU A 101 -22.21 -6.72 9.16
CA LEU A 101 -21.36 -5.55 8.99
C LEU A 101 -20.06 -5.68 9.80
N ARG A 102 -20.16 -6.05 11.09
CA ARG A 102 -18.99 -6.29 11.93
C ARG A 102 -18.06 -7.36 11.34
N ARG A 103 -18.61 -8.50 10.93
CA ARG A 103 -17.85 -9.60 10.28
C ARG A 103 -17.12 -9.13 9.03
N VAL A 104 -17.78 -8.31 8.21
CA VAL A 104 -17.20 -7.76 6.99
C VAL A 104 -16.06 -6.79 7.30
N ILE A 105 -16.26 -5.86 8.26
CA ILE A 105 -15.22 -4.92 8.66
C ILE A 105 -14.03 -5.63 9.33
N GLU A 106 -14.28 -6.71 10.08
CA GLU A 106 -13.24 -7.53 10.71
C GLU A 106 -12.20 -8.05 9.69
N MET A 107 -12.61 -8.37 8.45
CA MET A 107 -11.70 -8.80 7.40
C MET A 107 -10.68 -7.72 7.00
N TRP A 108 -11.03 -6.45 7.18
CA TRP A 108 -10.16 -5.30 6.88
C TRP A 108 -9.20 -4.97 8.03
N MET A 109 -9.46 -5.45 9.24
CA MET A 109 -8.69 -5.06 10.42
C MET A 109 -7.24 -5.56 10.38
N PRO A 110 -6.94 -6.81 10.02
CA PRO A 110 -5.55 -7.25 9.84
C PRO A 110 -4.81 -6.48 8.73
N VAL A 111 -5.53 -6.01 7.71
CA VAL A 111 -4.98 -5.22 6.60
C VAL A 111 -4.50 -3.84 7.08
N THR A 112 -5.27 -3.21 7.97
CA THR A 112 -4.97 -1.87 8.50
C THR A 112 -4.02 -1.90 9.71
N THR A 113 -4.27 -2.78 10.68
CA THR A 113 -3.44 -2.83 11.90
C THR A 113 -2.09 -3.52 11.64
N GLY A 114 -1.98 -4.38 10.62
CA GLY A 114 -0.74 -5.01 10.16
C GLY A 114 0.22 -4.12 9.36
N HIS A 115 0.08 -2.80 9.43
CA HIS A 115 0.81 -1.81 8.63
C HIS A 115 2.34 -1.76 8.86
N HIS A 116 2.90 -2.54 9.78
CA HIS A 116 4.36 -2.72 9.95
C HIS A 116 4.93 -3.91 9.15
N GLY A 117 4.20 -4.38 8.14
CA GLY A 117 4.65 -5.39 7.19
C GLY A 117 4.44 -6.84 7.64
N ARG A 118 3.67 -7.05 8.72
CA ARG A 118 3.24 -8.37 9.19
C ARG A 118 1.81 -8.26 9.76
N PRO A 119 0.96 -9.27 9.55
CA PRO A 119 -0.33 -9.34 10.25
C PRO A 119 -0.15 -9.25 11.77
N PRO A 120 -1.10 -8.65 12.50
CA PRO A 120 -1.05 -8.59 13.96
C PRO A 120 -1.17 -10.00 14.56
N ASP A 121 -0.54 -10.20 15.72
CA ASP A 121 -0.75 -11.41 16.50
C ASP A 121 -2.18 -11.45 17.07
N ARG A 122 -2.71 -12.65 17.31
CA ARG A 122 -3.95 -12.83 18.07
C ARG A 122 -3.62 -13.05 19.54
N MET A 123 -4.22 -12.24 20.40
CA MET A 123 -4.11 -12.34 21.85
C MET A 123 -5.51 -12.28 22.42
N ASP A 124 -5.80 -13.10 23.43
CA ASP A 124 -7.11 -13.10 24.09
C ASP A 124 -7.12 -12.17 25.31
N GLU A 125 -6.04 -12.21 26.10
CA GLU A 125 -5.89 -11.43 27.33
C GLU A 125 -4.69 -10.50 27.25
N LEU A 126 -4.91 -9.21 27.53
CA LEU A 126 -3.87 -8.23 27.80
C LEU A 126 -4.42 -7.11 28.69
N ASP A 127 -3.54 -6.39 29.38
CA ASP A 127 -3.88 -5.35 30.36
C ASP A 127 -3.27 -3.97 30.02
N ASN A 128 -2.88 -3.79 28.76
CA ASN A 128 -2.18 -2.60 28.27
C ASN A 128 -3.06 -1.35 28.12
N PHE A 129 -4.38 -1.49 28.28
CA PHE A 129 -5.35 -0.39 28.18
C PHE A 129 -6.08 -0.20 29.50
N LEU A 130 -6.13 1.05 29.97
CA LEU A 130 -7.08 1.48 30.99
C LEU A 130 -8.43 1.82 30.35
N PRO A 131 -9.54 1.85 31.14
CA PRO A 131 -10.85 2.20 30.61
C PRO A 131 -10.89 3.55 29.85
N GLU A 132 -10.17 4.56 30.35
CA GLU A 132 -10.07 5.87 29.71
C GLU A 132 -9.29 5.84 28.38
N ASP A 133 -8.32 4.94 28.23
CA ASP A 133 -7.57 4.79 26.97
C ASP A 133 -8.49 4.24 25.88
N LYS A 134 -9.34 3.27 26.24
CA LYS A 134 -10.36 2.70 25.35
C LYS A 134 -11.38 3.76 24.96
N ALA A 135 -11.88 4.51 25.94
CA ALA A 135 -12.82 5.61 25.70
C ALA A 135 -12.21 6.69 24.78
N ALA A 136 -10.96 7.09 25.01
CA ALA A 136 -10.27 8.06 24.15
C ALA A 136 -10.12 7.58 22.70
N ALA A 137 -9.83 6.29 22.49
CA ALA A 137 -9.78 5.72 21.14
C ALA A 137 -11.16 5.74 20.46
N ARG A 138 -12.23 5.40 21.20
CA ARG A 138 -13.61 5.47 20.70
C ARG A 138 -14.00 6.91 20.36
N ASP A 139 -13.71 7.87 21.23
CA ASP A 139 -14.07 9.27 21.07
C ASP A 139 -13.33 9.89 19.88
N PHE A 140 -12.04 9.57 19.71
CA PHE A 140 -11.28 9.94 18.51
C PHE A 140 -11.93 9.41 17.23
N LEU A 141 -12.31 8.12 17.20
CA LEU A 141 -12.93 7.51 16.03
C LEU A 141 -14.34 8.09 15.75
N LEU A 142 -15.07 8.50 16.79
CA LEU A 142 -16.33 9.22 16.66
C LEU A 142 -16.15 10.62 16.05
N GLU A 143 -15.12 11.34 16.49
CA GLU A 143 -14.83 12.70 16.04
C GLU A 143 -14.42 12.74 14.56
N ILE A 144 -13.68 11.74 14.08
CA ILE A 144 -13.29 11.66 12.65
C ILE A 144 -14.41 11.14 11.74
N LYS A 145 -15.39 10.39 12.26
CA LYS A 145 -16.41 9.72 11.44
C LYS A 145 -17.18 10.70 10.54
N PRO A 146 -17.61 11.89 11.00
CA PRO A 146 -18.28 12.89 10.17
C PRO A 146 -17.50 13.34 8.94
N LEU A 147 -16.16 13.20 8.91
CA LEU A 147 -15.35 13.55 7.74
C LEU A 147 -15.61 12.64 6.53
N PHE A 148 -16.23 11.48 6.73
CA PHE A 148 -16.40 10.45 5.71
C PHE A 148 -17.89 10.05 5.50
N PRO A 149 -18.78 11.01 5.18
CA PRO A 149 -20.23 10.78 5.19
C PRO A 149 -20.73 9.90 4.04
N ARG A 150 -19.93 9.68 2.99
CA ARG A 150 -20.35 8.92 1.80
C ARG A 150 -20.02 7.44 1.88
N ILE A 151 -19.41 6.96 2.95
CA ILE A 151 -19.06 5.54 3.07
C ILE A 151 -20.35 4.71 3.21
N GLU A 152 -20.53 3.80 2.27
CA GLU A 152 -21.51 2.73 2.34
C GLU A 152 -20.82 1.40 2.03
N ILE A 153 -21.04 0.40 2.87
CA ILE A 153 -20.41 -0.92 2.74
C ILE A 153 -21.25 -1.81 1.82
N PRO A 154 -20.67 -2.31 0.70
CA PRO A 154 -21.37 -3.21 -0.21
C PRO A 154 -21.80 -4.51 0.48
N THR A 155 -23.05 -4.92 0.26
CA THR A 155 -23.60 -6.13 0.90
C THR A 155 -22.92 -7.41 0.44
N PHE A 156 -22.45 -7.46 -0.81
CA PHE A 156 -21.83 -8.65 -1.39
C PHE A 156 -20.51 -9.03 -0.70
N TRP A 157 -19.91 -8.13 0.09
CA TRP A 157 -18.74 -8.45 0.92
C TRP A 157 -19.02 -9.52 1.98
N ASP A 158 -20.29 -9.77 2.30
CA ASP A 158 -20.73 -10.81 3.24
C ASP A 158 -20.93 -12.20 2.59
N ASP A 159 -20.86 -12.28 1.26
CA ASP A 159 -21.06 -13.49 0.45
C ASP A 159 -19.71 -14.13 0.08
N ASP A 160 -19.70 -15.42 -0.27
CA ASP A 160 -18.46 -16.20 -0.49
C ASP A 160 -17.54 -15.57 -1.56
N GLU A 161 -18.11 -15.11 -2.67
CA GLU A 161 -17.36 -14.45 -3.75
C GLU A 161 -16.73 -13.13 -3.29
N GLY A 162 -17.46 -12.33 -2.51
CA GLY A 162 -16.94 -11.07 -1.97
C GLY A 162 -15.84 -11.28 -0.94
N VAL A 163 -15.99 -12.29 -0.08
CA VAL A 163 -14.96 -12.70 0.89
C VAL A 163 -13.66 -13.11 0.19
N GLU A 164 -13.75 -13.94 -0.86
CA GLU A 164 -12.56 -14.36 -1.62
C GLU A 164 -11.92 -13.19 -2.38
N LEU A 165 -12.72 -12.29 -2.96
CA LEU A 165 -12.20 -11.10 -3.63
C LEU A 165 -11.48 -10.16 -2.65
N ILE A 166 -12.02 -9.95 -1.45
CA ILE A 166 -11.34 -9.18 -0.40
C ILE A 166 -10.02 -9.83 -0.03
N LYS A 167 -9.97 -11.15 0.18
CA LYS A 167 -8.71 -11.86 0.49
C LYS A 167 -7.67 -11.66 -0.61
N GLN A 168 -8.06 -11.78 -1.87
CA GLN A 168 -7.15 -11.59 -3.01
C GLN A 168 -6.60 -10.16 -3.08
N LEU A 169 -7.47 -9.15 -2.96
CA LEU A 169 -7.09 -7.75 -3.08
C LEU A 169 -6.45 -7.17 -1.81
N SER A 170 -6.65 -7.81 -0.65
CA SER A 170 -6.14 -7.37 0.65
C SER A 170 -4.62 -7.21 0.67
N TRP A 171 -3.87 -8.03 -0.07
CA TRP A 171 -2.42 -7.93 -0.17
C TRP A 171 -1.97 -6.62 -0.80
N TYR A 172 -2.59 -6.25 -1.92
CA TYR A 172 -2.30 -5.00 -2.62
C TYR A 172 -2.72 -3.79 -1.78
N ILE A 173 -3.92 -3.86 -1.19
CA ILE A 173 -4.43 -2.78 -0.34
C ILE A 173 -3.53 -2.62 0.90
N SER A 174 -3.10 -3.71 1.53
CA SER A 174 -2.16 -3.67 2.66
C SER A 174 -0.86 -2.98 2.29
N ALA A 175 -0.28 -3.28 1.12
CA ALA A 175 0.92 -2.58 0.64
C ALA A 175 0.70 -1.06 0.55
N THR A 176 -0.48 -0.62 0.08
CA THR A 176 -0.79 0.80 0.03
C THR A 176 -1.10 1.42 1.40
N VAL A 177 -1.58 0.64 2.37
CA VAL A 177 -1.68 1.08 3.77
C VAL A 177 -0.30 1.41 4.32
N VAL A 178 0.67 0.52 4.10
CA VAL A 178 2.07 0.75 4.51
C VAL A 178 2.64 2.00 3.84
N LEU A 179 2.44 2.17 2.53
CA LEU A 179 2.91 3.36 1.81
C LEU A 179 2.24 4.65 2.31
N ALA A 180 0.95 4.59 2.65
CA ALA A 180 0.22 5.72 3.20
C ALA A 180 0.74 6.13 4.58
N ASP A 181 1.01 5.16 5.46
CA ASP A 181 1.62 5.40 6.78
C ASP A 181 3.04 5.95 6.66
N TRP A 182 3.91 5.33 5.85
CA TRP A 182 5.28 5.81 5.65
C TRP A 182 5.32 7.24 5.12
N THR A 183 4.47 7.56 4.16
CA THR A 183 4.38 8.90 3.58
C THR A 183 3.76 9.88 4.59
N GLY A 184 2.73 9.46 5.33
CA GLY A 184 2.08 10.23 6.40
C GLY A 184 2.98 10.51 7.60
N SER A 185 3.94 9.64 7.88
CA SER A 185 4.93 9.77 8.94
C SER A 185 6.09 10.71 8.59
N SER A 186 6.15 11.20 7.35
CA SER A 186 7.21 12.10 6.90
C SER A 186 7.00 13.51 7.44
N THR A 187 7.79 13.90 8.44
CA THR A 187 7.78 15.26 9.02
C THR A 187 8.13 16.37 8.03
N ARG A 188 8.69 16.03 6.86
CA ARG A 188 8.88 16.96 5.73
C ARG A 188 7.54 17.49 5.20
N PHE A 189 6.51 16.64 5.16
CA PHE A 189 5.19 17.00 4.63
C PHE A 189 4.17 17.22 5.75
N PHE A 190 4.27 16.42 6.82
CA PHE A 190 3.36 16.41 7.96
C PHE A 190 4.12 16.82 9.24
N PRO A 191 4.37 18.13 9.45
CA PRO A 191 5.00 18.60 10.69
C PRO A 191 4.14 18.24 11.89
N ARG A 192 4.79 17.94 13.02
CA ARG A 192 4.11 17.55 14.26
C ARG A 192 3.24 18.69 14.78
N VAL A 193 2.01 18.38 15.16
CA VAL A 193 1.04 19.33 15.70
C VAL A 193 0.68 18.89 17.11
N ALA A 194 0.90 19.76 18.10
CA ALA A 194 0.50 19.54 19.49
C ALA A 194 -0.62 20.50 19.93
N GLN A 195 -0.83 21.59 19.19
CA GLN A 195 -1.91 22.54 19.46
C GLN A 195 -3.26 21.91 19.12
N ALA A 196 -4.20 21.96 20.07
CA ALA A 196 -5.58 21.54 19.84
C ALA A 196 -6.21 22.36 18.71
N MET A 197 -6.95 21.69 17.84
CA MET A 197 -7.69 22.29 16.73
C MET A 197 -8.88 21.42 16.36
N ASP A 198 -9.85 22.03 15.68
CA ASP A 198 -11.00 21.32 15.14
C ASP A 198 -10.55 20.26 14.10
N ILE A 199 -11.23 19.13 14.09
CA ILE A 199 -10.89 18.01 13.22
C ILE A 199 -11.09 18.33 11.74
N GLU A 200 -12.08 19.17 11.39
CA GLU A 200 -12.33 19.63 10.02
C GLU A 200 -11.21 20.57 9.55
N ASP A 201 -10.78 21.49 10.42
CA ASP A 201 -9.65 22.38 10.15
C ASP A 201 -8.35 21.58 9.93
N TYR A 202 -8.08 20.59 10.79
CA TYR A 202 -6.93 19.71 10.64
C TYR A 202 -7.02 18.90 9.33
N TRP A 203 -8.20 18.39 8.99
CA TRP A 203 -8.42 17.63 7.77
C TRP A 203 -8.10 18.44 6.51
N GLN A 204 -8.57 19.69 6.41
CA GLN A 204 -8.25 20.56 5.27
C GLN A 204 -6.74 20.80 5.16
N LYS A 205 -6.06 21.04 6.28
CA LYS A 205 -4.60 21.19 6.32
C LYS A 205 -3.88 19.91 5.87
N ALA A 206 -4.33 18.75 6.36
CA ALA A 206 -3.76 17.45 6.01
C ALA A 206 -3.97 17.11 4.53
N LEU A 207 -5.07 17.53 3.90
CA LEU A 207 -5.29 17.38 2.46
C LEU A 207 -4.28 18.16 1.64
N VAL A 208 -4.02 19.43 1.99
CA VAL A 208 -3.00 20.25 1.31
C VAL A 208 -1.60 19.63 1.46
N GLN A 209 -1.25 19.19 2.68
CA GLN A 209 0.02 18.51 2.93
C GLN A 209 0.14 17.20 2.14
N ALA A 210 -0.92 16.41 2.09
CA ALA A 210 -0.95 15.17 1.33
C ALA A 210 -0.84 15.39 -0.19
N GLN A 211 -1.38 16.49 -0.73
CA GLN A 211 -1.23 16.83 -2.14
C GLN A 211 0.23 17.10 -2.52
N ASN A 212 1.01 17.69 -1.61
CA ASN A 212 2.46 17.84 -1.77
C ASN A 212 3.20 16.52 -1.53
N ALA A 213 2.77 15.72 -0.55
CA ALA A 213 3.39 14.43 -0.25
C ALA A 213 3.23 13.42 -1.40
N LEU A 214 2.15 13.50 -2.17
CA LEU A 214 1.92 12.64 -3.34
C LEU A 214 3.02 12.72 -4.40
N THR A 215 3.79 13.81 -4.46
CA THR A 215 4.88 13.93 -5.44
C THR A 215 6.06 12.99 -5.16
N VAL A 216 6.06 12.29 -4.02
CA VAL A 216 7.03 11.21 -3.76
C VAL A 216 6.74 9.98 -4.59
N PHE A 217 5.49 9.80 -5.03
CA PHE A 217 5.15 8.74 -5.95
C PHE A 217 5.47 9.19 -7.37
N PRO A 218 6.22 8.39 -8.14
CA PRO A 218 6.51 8.69 -9.52
C PRO A 218 5.19 8.83 -10.32
N PRO A 219 5.10 9.74 -11.29
CA PRO A 219 4.01 9.69 -12.25
C PRO A 219 4.07 8.37 -13.02
N GLN A 220 2.91 7.91 -13.48
CA GLN A 220 2.87 6.81 -14.44
C GLN A 220 3.53 7.28 -15.74
N ALA A 221 4.62 6.62 -16.13
CA ALA A 221 5.27 6.90 -17.41
C ALA A 221 4.50 6.20 -18.54
N GLU A 222 4.31 6.90 -19.66
CA GLU A 222 3.71 6.30 -20.85
C GLU A 222 4.70 5.35 -21.51
N THR A 223 4.25 4.13 -21.80
CA THR A 223 5.07 3.16 -22.53
C THR A 223 5.25 3.64 -23.98
N ALA A 224 6.51 3.68 -24.44
CA ALA A 224 6.82 3.96 -25.84
C ALA A 224 6.32 2.82 -26.75
N PRO A 225 5.88 3.12 -27.99
CA PRO A 225 5.49 2.09 -28.93
C PRO A 225 6.66 1.15 -29.26
N PHE A 226 6.36 -0.13 -29.46
CA PHE A 226 7.36 -1.09 -29.91
C PHE A 226 7.60 -0.95 -31.42
N THR A 227 8.72 -0.35 -31.81
CA THR A 227 9.10 -0.11 -33.23
C THR A 227 10.19 -1.07 -33.74
N GLY A 228 10.51 -2.12 -32.98
CA GLY A 228 11.51 -3.13 -33.33
C GLY A 228 12.76 -3.09 -32.44
N ILE A 229 13.57 -4.15 -32.56
CA ILE A 229 14.71 -4.44 -31.66
C ILE A 229 15.77 -3.34 -31.64
N ASN A 230 16.01 -2.67 -32.77
CA ASN A 230 17.05 -1.65 -32.92
C ASN A 230 16.82 -0.44 -31.99
N THR A 231 15.56 -0.18 -31.61
CA THR A 231 15.19 0.89 -30.67
C THR A 231 15.70 0.59 -29.26
N LEU A 232 15.66 -0.68 -28.86
CA LEU A 232 16.11 -1.15 -27.55
C LEU A 232 17.60 -1.49 -27.52
N PHE A 233 18.10 -2.02 -28.64
CA PHE A 233 19.44 -2.58 -28.81
C PHE A 233 20.00 -2.22 -30.19
N PRO A 234 20.48 -0.98 -30.40
CA PRO A 234 20.99 -0.54 -31.69
C PRO A 234 22.27 -1.27 -32.15
N PHE A 235 22.91 -2.02 -31.24
CA PHE A 235 24.10 -2.83 -31.53
C PHE A 235 23.76 -4.23 -32.08
N ILE A 236 22.49 -4.63 -32.12
CA ILE A 236 22.09 -5.92 -32.68
C ILE A 236 21.83 -5.75 -34.18
N GLU A 237 22.78 -6.18 -35.00
CA GLU A 237 22.63 -6.15 -36.47
C GLU A 237 21.79 -7.32 -36.98
N ASN A 238 21.92 -8.50 -36.35
CA ASN A 238 21.19 -9.72 -36.70
C ASN A 238 20.62 -10.36 -35.43
N THR A 239 19.33 -10.71 -35.45
CA THR A 239 18.66 -11.35 -34.32
C THR A 239 19.14 -12.80 -34.12
N THR A 240 19.28 -13.22 -32.87
CA THR A 240 19.47 -14.65 -32.57
C THR A 240 18.15 -15.41 -32.79
N PRO A 241 18.17 -16.74 -33.00
CA PRO A 241 16.94 -17.52 -33.16
C PRO A 241 15.94 -17.34 -32.02
N LEU A 242 16.41 -17.20 -30.77
CA LEU A 242 15.56 -16.94 -29.61
C LEU A 242 14.93 -15.53 -29.66
N GLN A 243 15.71 -14.51 -30.02
CA GLN A 243 15.19 -13.14 -30.15
C GLN A 243 14.15 -13.06 -31.26
N GLN A 244 14.38 -13.73 -32.39
CA GLN A 244 13.42 -13.81 -33.49
C GLN A 244 12.13 -14.52 -33.06
N LYS A 245 12.23 -15.67 -32.38
CA LYS A 245 11.06 -16.35 -31.81
C LYS A 245 10.25 -15.44 -30.89
N VAL A 246 10.91 -14.63 -30.06
CA VAL A 246 10.24 -13.67 -29.19
C VAL A 246 9.57 -12.55 -29.98
N LEU A 247 10.11 -12.11 -31.12
CA LEU A 247 9.47 -11.11 -31.97
C LEU A 247 8.19 -11.67 -32.63
N ASP A 248 8.24 -12.93 -33.06
CA ASP A 248 7.14 -13.59 -33.79
C ASP A 248 6.06 -14.14 -32.85
N LEU A 249 6.33 -14.24 -31.55
CA LEU A 249 5.42 -14.78 -30.55
C LEU A 249 4.13 -13.95 -30.47
N ASP A 250 2.97 -14.61 -30.50
CA ASP A 250 1.69 -13.97 -30.18
C ASP A 250 1.61 -13.68 -28.68
N ILE A 251 1.40 -12.41 -28.35
CA ILE A 251 1.33 -11.91 -26.97
C ILE A 251 -0.06 -11.38 -26.62
N ASN A 252 -1.02 -11.45 -27.54
CA ASN A 252 -2.36 -10.88 -27.37
C ASN A 252 -3.33 -11.83 -26.65
N GLN A 253 -2.81 -12.94 -26.11
CA GLN A 253 -3.61 -13.87 -25.32
C GLN A 253 -4.15 -13.16 -24.06
N PRO A 254 -5.44 -13.30 -23.75
CA PRO A 254 -6.04 -12.65 -22.59
C PRO A 254 -5.53 -13.24 -21.28
N GLY A 255 -5.36 -12.39 -20.27
CA GLY A 255 -5.02 -12.80 -18.90
C GLY A 255 -3.51 -12.90 -18.60
N PRO A 256 -3.15 -13.36 -17.38
CA PRO A 256 -1.76 -13.50 -16.97
C PRO A 256 -1.00 -14.56 -17.78
N GLN A 257 0.24 -14.26 -18.17
CA GLN A 257 1.07 -15.13 -19.02
C GLN A 257 2.42 -15.43 -18.36
N LEU A 258 2.89 -16.68 -18.48
CA LEU A 258 4.22 -17.12 -18.05
C LEU A 258 5.04 -17.56 -19.27
N PHE A 259 6.19 -16.92 -19.48
CA PHE A 259 7.10 -17.24 -20.56
C PHE A 259 8.39 -17.83 -19.99
N ILE A 260 8.82 -18.97 -20.53
CA ILE A 260 10.08 -19.63 -20.17
C ILE A 260 10.99 -19.62 -21.41
N LEU A 261 12.11 -18.90 -21.33
CA LEU A 261 13.08 -18.76 -22.42
C LEU A 261 14.32 -19.61 -22.15
N GLU A 262 14.41 -20.75 -22.82
CA GLU A 262 15.52 -21.70 -22.67
C GLU A 262 16.46 -21.66 -23.87
N ASP A 263 17.75 -21.42 -23.60
CA ASP A 263 18.82 -21.44 -24.60
C ASP A 263 20.20 -21.52 -23.92
N VAL A 264 21.26 -21.75 -24.70
CA VAL A 264 22.65 -21.78 -24.22
C VAL A 264 23.10 -20.42 -23.67
N THR A 265 24.12 -20.42 -22.81
CA THR A 265 24.72 -19.18 -22.28
C THR A 265 25.32 -18.35 -23.41
N GLY A 266 25.06 -17.04 -23.41
CA GLY A 266 25.52 -16.14 -24.48
C GLY A 266 24.58 -16.00 -25.67
N ALA A 267 23.48 -16.77 -25.77
CA ALA A 267 22.52 -16.70 -26.89
C ALA A 267 21.62 -15.44 -26.92
N GLY A 268 21.88 -14.44 -26.06
CA GLY A 268 21.09 -13.21 -26.01
C GLY A 268 19.74 -13.34 -25.28
N LYS A 269 19.64 -14.25 -24.30
CA LYS A 269 18.41 -14.46 -23.50
C LYS A 269 17.92 -13.20 -22.78
N THR A 270 18.85 -12.36 -22.32
CA THR A 270 18.52 -11.12 -21.62
C THR A 270 17.83 -10.13 -22.56
N GLU A 271 18.39 -9.92 -23.75
CA GLU A 271 17.80 -9.09 -24.79
C GLU A 271 16.45 -9.64 -25.22
N ALA A 272 16.32 -10.97 -25.41
CA ALA A 272 15.05 -11.61 -25.72
C ALA A 272 13.99 -11.34 -24.63
N ALA A 273 14.34 -11.46 -23.35
CA ALA A 273 13.41 -11.16 -22.25
C ALA A 273 12.97 -9.69 -22.23
N LEU A 274 13.89 -8.76 -22.53
CA LEU A 274 13.57 -7.32 -22.57
C LEU A 274 12.72 -6.95 -23.78
N ILE A 275 12.96 -7.55 -24.94
CA ILE A 275 12.08 -7.40 -26.12
C ILE A 275 10.68 -7.86 -25.76
N LEU A 276 10.54 -9.04 -25.15
CA LEU A 276 9.24 -9.57 -24.74
C LEU A 276 8.54 -8.64 -23.75
N ALA A 277 9.27 -8.15 -22.75
CA ALA A 277 8.74 -7.22 -21.76
C ALA A 277 8.23 -5.91 -22.41
N HIS A 278 9.01 -5.30 -23.31
CA HIS A 278 8.57 -4.09 -23.99
C HIS A 278 7.38 -4.33 -24.90
N ARG A 279 7.33 -5.46 -25.63
CA ARG A 279 6.17 -5.84 -26.43
C ARG A 279 4.91 -5.99 -25.57
N LEU A 280 5.01 -6.66 -24.42
CA LEU A 280 3.89 -6.80 -23.47
C LEU A 280 3.44 -5.44 -22.93
N MET A 281 4.37 -4.56 -22.58
CA MET A 281 4.04 -3.22 -22.10
C MET A 281 3.40 -2.37 -23.20
N ALA A 282 3.92 -2.40 -24.42
CA ALA A 282 3.41 -1.64 -25.56
C ALA A 282 2.02 -2.12 -26.02
N ALA A 283 1.72 -3.41 -25.81
CA ALA A 283 0.40 -3.98 -26.03
C ALA A 283 -0.60 -3.70 -24.88
N GLY A 284 -0.17 -3.03 -23.80
CA GLY A 284 -1.00 -2.76 -22.63
C GLY A 284 -1.17 -3.94 -21.67
N ASN A 285 -0.43 -5.04 -21.87
CA ASN A 285 -0.47 -6.24 -21.03
C ASN A 285 0.42 -6.13 -19.78
N ALA A 286 1.24 -5.08 -19.67
CA ALA A 286 2.07 -4.78 -18.51
C ALA A 286 2.28 -3.26 -18.37
N GLN A 287 2.56 -2.80 -17.16
CA GLN A 287 2.77 -1.37 -16.83
C GLN A 287 4.17 -1.06 -16.32
N GLY A 288 5.04 -2.07 -16.20
CA GLY A 288 6.39 -1.92 -15.68
C GLY A 288 7.16 -3.23 -15.72
N LEU A 289 8.42 -3.17 -15.27
CA LEU A 289 9.35 -4.29 -15.29
C LEU A 289 10.07 -4.41 -13.95
N PHE A 290 10.11 -5.62 -13.40
CA PHE A 290 11.01 -6.00 -12.32
C PHE A 290 12.03 -7.02 -12.84
N PHE A 291 13.31 -6.74 -12.68
CA PHE A 291 14.39 -7.58 -13.22
C PHE A 291 15.09 -8.35 -12.08
N GLY A 292 14.71 -9.61 -11.88
CA GLY A 292 15.28 -10.47 -10.83
C GLY A 292 16.64 -11.04 -11.20
N LEU A 293 17.69 -10.66 -10.45
CA LEU A 293 19.06 -11.14 -10.65
C LEU A 293 19.52 -12.09 -9.54
N PRO A 294 20.40 -13.07 -9.84
CA PRO A 294 20.78 -14.10 -8.89
C PRO A 294 21.69 -13.58 -7.75
N THR A 295 22.52 -12.56 -8.00
CA THR A 295 23.44 -12.00 -6.99
C THR A 295 23.57 -10.48 -7.08
N MET A 296 24.02 -9.84 -5.98
CA MET A 296 24.30 -8.40 -5.94
C MET A 296 25.41 -7.97 -6.91
N ALA A 297 26.46 -8.78 -7.08
CA ALA A 297 27.57 -8.46 -7.99
C ALA A 297 27.09 -8.37 -9.45
N THR A 298 26.15 -9.23 -9.84
CA THR A 298 25.49 -9.17 -11.15
C THR A 298 24.52 -7.99 -11.28
N ALA A 299 23.95 -7.48 -10.18
CA ALA A 299 23.00 -6.36 -10.21
C ALA A 299 23.64 -5.03 -10.65
N ASN A 300 24.79 -4.65 -10.09
CA ASN A 300 25.42 -3.38 -10.43
C ASN A 300 25.92 -3.36 -11.89
N ALA A 301 26.60 -4.42 -12.31
CA ALA A 301 27.10 -4.53 -13.68
C ALA A 301 25.95 -4.58 -14.72
N MET A 302 24.81 -5.18 -14.35
CA MET A 302 23.63 -5.20 -15.21
C MET A 302 22.85 -3.89 -15.17
N TYR A 303 22.84 -3.15 -14.07
CA TYR A 303 22.10 -1.89 -13.95
C TYR A 303 22.54 -0.88 -15.02
N ASP A 304 23.85 -0.67 -15.19
CA ASP A 304 24.39 0.27 -16.17
C ASP A 304 24.01 -0.11 -17.61
N ARG A 305 23.88 -1.42 -17.87
CA ARG A 305 23.45 -1.96 -19.16
C ARG A 305 21.94 -1.83 -19.35
N LEU A 306 21.16 -2.05 -18.29
CA LEU A 306 19.70 -2.09 -18.33
C LEU A 306 19.07 -0.71 -18.29
N VAL A 307 19.65 0.28 -17.59
CA VAL A 307 19.07 1.62 -17.45
C VAL A 307 18.77 2.26 -18.80
N LYS A 308 19.72 2.17 -19.75
CA LYS A 308 19.54 2.79 -21.07
C LYS A 308 18.39 2.15 -21.84
N THR A 309 18.33 0.82 -21.85
CA THR A 309 17.25 0.07 -22.50
C THR A 309 15.91 0.26 -21.78
N TRP A 310 15.91 0.29 -20.46
CA TRP A 310 14.72 0.50 -19.64
C TRP A 310 14.12 1.89 -19.85
N LEU A 311 14.95 2.93 -19.93
CA LEU A 311 14.47 4.28 -20.29
C LEU A 311 13.83 4.30 -21.69
N ALA A 312 14.33 3.50 -22.63
CA ALA A 312 13.76 3.38 -23.97
C ALA A 312 12.38 2.67 -23.99
N PHE A 313 11.93 2.07 -22.88
CA PHE A 313 10.58 1.50 -22.79
C PHE A 313 9.52 2.60 -22.66
N TYR A 314 9.90 3.83 -22.32
CA TYR A 314 8.98 4.91 -22.00
C TYR A 314 9.18 6.11 -22.93
N SER A 315 8.11 6.88 -23.12
CA SER A 315 8.15 8.12 -23.86
C SER A 315 9.08 9.14 -23.16
N PRO A 316 9.89 9.91 -23.91
CA PRO A 316 10.95 10.77 -23.37
C PRO A 316 10.47 11.94 -22.49
N GLU A 317 9.15 12.17 -22.40
CA GLU A 317 8.55 13.29 -21.68
C GLU A 317 8.29 13.02 -20.19
N VAL A 318 8.40 11.76 -19.74
CA VAL A 318 8.15 11.36 -18.33
C VAL A 318 9.22 10.37 -17.85
N PHE A 319 10.05 10.77 -16.89
CA PHE A 319 10.96 9.84 -16.23
C PHE A 319 10.18 8.90 -15.29
N PRO A 320 10.28 7.57 -15.46
CA PRO A 320 9.65 6.63 -14.54
C PRO A 320 10.40 6.64 -13.19
N ALA A 321 9.80 6.11 -12.12
CA ALA A 321 10.57 5.78 -10.91
C ALA A 321 11.75 4.88 -11.28
N PRO A 322 12.92 5.04 -10.64
CA PRO A 322 14.07 4.20 -10.92
C PRO A 322 13.70 2.72 -10.83
N ALA A 323 14.10 1.93 -11.82
CA ALA A 323 13.93 0.48 -11.82
C ALA A 323 14.44 -0.12 -10.50
N GLU A 324 13.56 -0.73 -9.72
CA GLU A 324 13.93 -1.34 -8.45
C GLU A 324 14.59 -2.71 -8.70
N ILE A 325 15.93 -2.76 -8.65
CA ILE A 325 16.69 -4.02 -8.62
C ILE A 325 16.87 -4.40 -7.14
N ASN A 326 15.98 -5.25 -6.62
CA ASN A 326 15.98 -5.55 -5.18
C ASN A 326 16.83 -6.77 -4.78
N ARG A 327 17.41 -6.58 -3.60
CA ARG A 327 18.36 -7.30 -2.77
C ARG A 327 17.64 -8.47 -2.06
N ARG A 328 18.31 -9.60 -1.85
CA ARG A 328 17.91 -10.55 -0.80
C ARG A 328 18.88 -10.48 0.38
N ASN A 329 18.29 -10.17 1.52
CA ASN A 329 18.77 -10.29 2.90
C ASN A 329 19.73 -9.22 3.46
N THR A 330 19.27 -8.66 4.59
CA THR A 330 19.94 -7.87 5.64
C THR A 330 19.77 -6.33 5.60
N VAL A 331 19.25 -5.84 6.73
CA VAL A 331 18.97 -4.45 7.14
C VAL A 331 20.26 -3.72 7.55
N ARG A 332 20.20 -2.37 7.44
CA ARG A 332 21.14 -1.30 7.84
C ARG A 332 22.11 -0.85 6.73
N PHE A 333 22.42 0.44 6.54
CA PHE A 333 22.55 1.55 7.50
C PHE A 333 22.16 2.91 6.90
N SER A 334 21.91 3.87 7.80
CA SER A 334 22.01 5.30 7.52
C SER A 334 23.44 5.70 7.16
N ARG A 335 23.59 6.79 6.40
CA ARG A 335 24.31 7.99 6.86
C ARG A 335 24.30 9.08 5.79
N LYS A 336 23.81 10.24 6.26
CA LYS A 336 24.00 11.63 5.83
C LYS A 336 23.64 12.03 4.42
#